data_AF-A0A511STH1-F1
#
_entry.id   AF-A0A511STH1-F1
#
_cell.length_a   1.000
_cell.length_b   1.000
_cell.length_c   1.000
_cell.angle_alpha   90.00
_cell.angle_beta   90.00
_cell.angle_gamma   90.00
#
_symmetry.space_group_name_H-M   'P 1'
#
loop_
_entity.id
_entity.type
_entity.pdbx_description
1 polymer ?
#
loop_
_entity_poly.entity_id
_entity_poly.type
_entity_poly.pdbx_seq_one_letter_code
_entity_poly.pdbx_strand_id
1 'polypeptide(L)'
;MGRHRNDSLWMKCGALLWAGVLVGCGGAEVGGGPVEEARGEQGLAACSYVITTNTYVGADWWGTIVFKNTGAAAMTSPTIAFGVPSGVTCDHDEPGWTHTQSGSTCTYSRTSGLTVGVNASYTFYYSTNSNTSWTASNIVISDPSCGSTPPPPGSGLTENQKKVSEGLTSIWENDTPVLAYAYSENIQDGRGYTSGRAGFCTGTGDAIQVIQCYNARRSAANGNLMAKYMPGLTTINNRFLSTGQSQPSTSELDVIGNWRADWGTSYNNTTTRADFKACQDQVSDQFYYTPAMAEANKWGATSALSKMALYDAYINHGESGVKSLVRAANNALGNTAQVAPAVGYNGITESSWLQRFLEKRRDVLAADSTWLQAIDRVAAYEKLRRRGNWDLSAAVRNDVRASDCWAGSYPFSGYTVRNINADGTWSTPGSYTFSCQ
;
A
#
# COMPACT_ATOMS: atom_id res chain seq x y z
N MET A 1 40.50 0.58 9.23
CA MET A 1 39.53 1.48 8.57
C MET A 1 38.19 0.78 8.57
N GLY A 2 37.34 1.12 9.54
CA GLY A 2 36.10 0.40 9.82
C GLY A 2 35.06 0.61 8.71
N ARG A 3 34.51 -0.49 8.18
CA ARG A 3 33.31 -0.47 7.34
C ARG A 3 32.13 -0.06 8.21
N HIS A 4 31.62 1.15 8.02
CA HIS A 4 30.25 1.47 8.40
C HIS A 4 29.33 0.57 7.55
N ARG A 5 28.68 -0.42 8.19
CA ARG A 5 27.44 -0.98 7.63
C ARG A 5 26.45 0.18 7.64
N ASN A 6 25.86 0.50 6.49
CA ASN A 6 24.69 1.35 6.44
C ASN A 6 23.57 0.57 7.14
N ASP A 7 23.34 0.92 8.40
CA ASP A 7 22.11 0.66 9.12
C ASP A 7 20.97 1.17 8.22
N SER A 8 20.08 0.28 7.78
CA SER A 8 18.98 0.60 6.87
C SER A 8 18.23 1.82 7.41
N LEU A 9 17.74 2.74 6.57
CA LEU A 9 17.16 4.01 7.05
C LEU A 9 15.83 3.86 7.82
N TRP A 10 15.29 2.63 7.93
CA TRP A 10 14.37 2.24 9.00
C TRP A 10 14.96 2.43 10.42
N MET A 11 16.28 2.31 10.56
CA MET A 11 17.06 2.28 11.82
C MET A 11 17.36 3.67 12.43
N LYS A 12 16.98 4.78 11.79
CA LYS A 12 17.10 6.12 12.39
C LYS A 12 15.79 6.91 12.47
N CYS A 13 14.74 6.47 11.76
CA CYS A 13 13.47 7.18 11.70
C CYS A 13 12.45 6.76 12.79
N GLY A 14 12.88 6.02 13.81
CA GLY A 14 12.04 5.52 14.91
C GLY A 14 12.39 6.03 16.31
N ALA A 15 13.23 7.07 16.47
CA ALA A 15 13.59 7.61 17.79
C ALA A 15 12.86 8.93 18.09
N LEU A 16 11.72 8.85 18.75
CA LEU A 16 11.14 9.96 19.51
C LEU A 16 11.42 9.73 21.00
N LEU A 17 12.62 10.14 21.45
CA LEU A 17 12.87 10.52 22.83
C LEU A 17 12.74 12.04 22.89
N TRP A 18 11.60 12.55 23.36
CA TRP A 18 11.51 13.95 23.76
C TRP A 18 11.95 14.08 25.20
N ALA A 19 13.18 14.55 25.38
CA ALA A 19 13.65 15.08 26.66
C ALA A 19 12.90 16.38 26.95
N GLY A 20 12.13 16.39 28.04
CA GLY A 20 11.55 17.61 28.57
C GLY A 20 12.63 18.58 29.03
N VAL A 21 12.56 19.82 28.55
CA VAL A 21 13.31 20.93 29.12
C VAL A 21 12.32 21.85 29.82
N LEU A 22 12.42 21.85 31.14
CA LEU A 22 11.84 22.83 32.06
C LEU A 22 12.68 24.11 32.03
N VAL A 23 12.13 25.24 31.56
CA VAL A 23 12.37 26.64 31.99
C VAL A 23 11.14 27.42 31.48
N GLY A 24 10.27 28.05 32.27
CA GLY A 24 10.48 29.17 33.20
C GLY A 24 9.64 30.35 32.68
N CYS A 25 8.72 30.86 33.51
CA CYS A 25 7.58 31.73 33.22
C CYS A 25 7.81 32.98 32.33
N GLY A 26 6.79 33.34 31.52
CA GLY A 26 6.64 34.69 30.96
C GLY A 26 5.63 34.85 29.80
N GLY A 27 4.34 34.98 30.13
CA GLY A 27 3.27 35.80 29.50
C GLY A 27 3.04 35.93 27.97
N ALA A 28 1.75 35.80 27.63
CA ALA A 28 0.97 36.43 26.53
C ALA A 28 0.68 35.64 25.23
N GLU A 29 -0.51 35.02 25.24
CA GLU A 29 -1.51 34.79 24.19
C GLU A 29 -1.16 35.00 22.70
N VAL A 30 -1.22 33.92 21.90
CA VAL A 30 -2.07 33.80 20.69
C VAL A 30 -2.45 32.31 20.54
N GLY A 31 -3.74 32.01 20.50
CA GLY A 31 -4.28 30.65 20.38
C GLY A 31 -4.00 30.04 19.01
N GLY A 32 -3.18 28.99 18.99
CA GLY A 32 -3.10 28.00 17.93
C GLY A 32 -3.23 26.63 18.57
N GLY A 33 -4.43 26.04 18.49
CA GLY A 33 -4.63 24.65 18.90
C GLY A 33 -3.80 23.72 18.01
N PRO A 34 -3.25 22.61 18.55
CA PRO A 34 -2.49 21.67 17.74
C PRO A 34 -3.41 21.02 16.72
N VAL A 35 -2.98 21.04 15.46
CA VAL A 35 -3.55 20.23 14.39
C VAL A 35 -3.17 18.78 14.72
N GLU A 36 -4.16 17.97 15.10
CA GLU A 36 -3.99 16.52 15.19
C GLU A 36 -3.55 15.97 13.82
N GLU A 37 -2.28 15.58 13.71
CA GLU A 37 -1.80 14.79 12.58
C GLU A 37 -2.29 13.34 12.73
N ALA A 38 -3.46 13.07 12.15
CA ALA A 38 -3.96 11.73 11.96
C ALA A 38 -3.08 10.98 10.93
N ARG A 39 -2.07 10.25 11.43
CA ARG A 39 -1.62 9.02 10.76
C ARG A 39 -2.75 8.00 10.93
N GLY A 40 -3.15 7.36 9.83
CA GLY A 40 -4.25 6.39 9.81
C GLY A 40 -3.93 5.16 10.65
N GLU A 41 -4.18 5.25 11.95
CA GLU A 41 -4.24 4.14 12.88
C GLU A 41 -5.50 3.32 12.54
N GLN A 42 -5.31 2.24 11.76
CA GLN A 42 -6.38 1.35 11.35
C GLN A 42 -6.29 0.01 12.07
N GLY A 43 -7.04 -0.09 13.16
CA GLY A 43 -7.55 -1.39 13.61
C GLY A 43 -8.39 -1.99 12.49
N LEU A 44 -8.66 -3.30 12.55
CA LEU A 44 -9.40 -4.07 11.53
C LEU A 44 -10.08 -3.18 10.47
N ALA A 45 -9.54 -3.19 9.24
CA ALA A 45 -9.96 -2.28 8.17
C ALA A 45 -11.48 -2.07 8.20
N ALA A 46 -11.93 -0.81 8.06
CA ALA A 46 -13.33 -0.40 8.21
C ALA A 46 -14.30 -1.39 7.54
N CYS A 47 -13.87 -1.97 6.42
CA CYS A 47 -14.49 -3.14 5.82
C CYS A 47 -13.46 -4.26 5.62
N SER A 48 -13.44 -5.18 6.57
CA SER A 48 -12.80 -6.49 6.46
C SER A 48 -13.89 -7.51 6.18
N TYR A 49 -13.57 -8.61 5.52
CA TYR A 49 -14.54 -9.69 5.33
C TYR A 49 -13.87 -11.05 5.31
N VAL A 50 -14.67 -12.08 5.56
CA VAL A 50 -14.30 -13.48 5.32
C VAL A 50 -15.33 -14.11 4.40
N ILE A 51 -14.85 -14.86 3.41
CA ILE A 51 -15.72 -15.67 2.55
C ILE A 51 -16.07 -16.94 3.32
N THR A 52 -17.35 -17.10 3.65
CA THR A 52 -17.86 -18.28 4.37
C THR A 52 -18.49 -19.30 3.43
N THR A 53 -18.81 -18.92 2.20
CA THR A 53 -19.31 -19.81 1.16
C THR A 53 -18.84 -19.34 -0.20
N ASN A 54 -18.39 -20.27 -1.03
CA ASN A 54 -17.96 -20.03 -2.40
C ASN A 54 -18.20 -21.31 -3.21
N THR A 55 -19.32 -21.37 -3.90
CA THR A 55 -19.77 -22.57 -4.63
C THR A 55 -20.40 -22.18 -5.95
N TYR A 56 -20.05 -22.87 -7.03
CA TYR A 56 -20.79 -22.84 -8.28
C TYR A 56 -21.25 -24.24 -8.66
N VAL A 57 -22.56 -24.44 -8.75
CA VAL A 57 -23.19 -25.73 -9.08
C VAL A 57 -23.60 -25.69 -10.54
N GLY A 58 -22.80 -26.32 -11.40
CA GLY A 58 -23.00 -26.26 -12.85
C GLY A 58 -24.33 -26.85 -13.32
N ALA A 59 -24.83 -27.89 -12.63
CA ALA A 59 -26.14 -28.48 -12.94
C ALA A 59 -27.29 -27.48 -12.77
N ASP A 60 -27.14 -26.54 -11.82
CA ASP A 60 -28.15 -25.53 -11.47
C ASP A 60 -27.83 -24.18 -12.13
N TRP A 61 -26.71 -24.08 -12.85
CA TRP A 61 -26.20 -22.84 -13.46
C TRP A 61 -26.04 -21.70 -12.43
N TRP A 62 -25.84 -22.04 -11.15
CA TRP A 62 -25.95 -21.09 -10.06
C TRP A 62 -24.74 -21.10 -9.15
N GLY A 63 -24.30 -19.90 -8.80
CA GLY A 63 -23.21 -19.59 -7.90
C GLY A 63 -23.71 -18.94 -6.62
N THR A 64 -23.03 -19.20 -5.52
CA THR A 64 -23.29 -18.60 -4.22
C THR A 64 -21.98 -18.19 -3.58
N ILE A 65 -21.85 -16.89 -3.31
CA ILE A 65 -20.78 -16.34 -2.48
C ILE A 65 -21.43 -15.75 -1.23
N VAL A 66 -21.02 -16.24 -0.06
CA VAL A 66 -21.40 -15.63 1.22
C VAL A 66 -20.16 -14.99 1.79
N PHE A 67 -20.23 -13.69 2.06
CA PHE A 67 -19.19 -13.00 2.81
C PHE A 67 -19.77 -12.49 4.14
N LYS A 68 -18.99 -12.64 5.21
CA LYS A 68 -19.25 -12.01 6.50
C LYS A 68 -18.45 -10.73 6.60
N ASN A 69 -19.10 -9.60 6.84
CA ASN A 69 -18.42 -8.36 7.18
C ASN A 69 -17.77 -8.50 8.56
N THR A 70 -16.45 -8.56 8.59
CA THR A 70 -15.62 -8.60 9.81
C THR A 70 -14.93 -7.27 10.08
N GLY A 71 -15.26 -6.23 9.32
CA GLY A 71 -14.74 -4.88 9.47
C GLY A 71 -15.35 -4.12 10.64
N ALA A 72 -14.77 -2.96 10.93
CA ALA A 72 -15.22 -2.09 12.01
C ALA A 72 -16.47 -1.25 11.67
N ALA A 73 -16.91 -1.22 10.40
CA ALA A 73 -18.06 -0.45 9.92
C ALA A 73 -18.98 -1.27 9.01
N ALA A 74 -20.22 -0.81 8.85
CA ALA A 74 -21.15 -1.41 7.91
C ALA A 74 -20.73 -1.07 6.46
N MET A 75 -20.81 -2.05 5.56
CA MET A 75 -20.75 -1.82 4.12
C MET A 75 -22.09 -1.24 3.67
N THR A 76 -22.11 -0.25 2.77
CA THR A 76 -23.33 0.47 2.34
C THR A 76 -23.61 0.39 0.83
N SER A 77 -22.62 0.00 0.04
CA SER A 77 -22.68 -0.20 -1.40
C SER A 77 -21.55 -1.13 -1.90
N PRO A 78 -21.53 -2.41 -1.49
CA PRO A 78 -20.41 -3.30 -1.80
C PRO A 78 -20.33 -3.65 -3.29
N THR A 79 -19.12 -3.72 -3.83
CA THR A 79 -18.75 -4.28 -5.13
C THR A 79 -18.12 -5.66 -4.92
N ILE A 80 -18.54 -6.65 -5.71
CA ILE A 80 -18.08 -8.04 -5.64
C ILE A 80 -17.37 -8.37 -6.95
N ALA A 81 -16.07 -8.63 -6.89
CA ALA A 81 -15.28 -9.08 -8.03
C ALA A 81 -14.75 -10.50 -7.80
N PHE A 82 -14.77 -11.34 -8.83
CA PHE A 82 -14.25 -12.70 -8.75
C PHE A 82 -13.88 -13.25 -10.13
N GLY A 83 -12.97 -14.23 -10.12
CA GLY A 83 -12.50 -14.93 -11.31
C GLY A 83 -13.34 -16.17 -11.63
N VAL A 84 -13.71 -16.30 -12.90
CA VAL A 84 -14.39 -17.45 -13.51
C VAL A 84 -13.42 -18.23 -14.42
N PRO A 85 -13.69 -19.50 -14.77
CA PRO A 85 -12.83 -20.24 -15.70
C PRO A 85 -12.72 -19.57 -17.07
N SER A 86 -11.62 -19.82 -17.79
CA SER A 86 -11.41 -19.26 -19.13
C SER A 86 -12.56 -19.65 -20.07
N GLY A 87 -13.14 -18.66 -20.75
CA GLY A 87 -14.29 -18.85 -21.66
C GLY A 87 -15.66 -18.85 -20.98
N VAL A 88 -15.73 -18.81 -19.64
CA VAL A 88 -16.98 -18.68 -18.88
C VAL A 88 -17.37 -17.22 -18.80
N THR A 89 -18.66 -16.94 -18.99
CA THR A 89 -19.24 -15.59 -18.96
C THR A 89 -20.31 -15.50 -17.90
N CYS A 90 -20.25 -14.48 -17.04
CA CYS A 90 -21.33 -14.14 -16.11
C CYS A 90 -22.53 -13.58 -16.88
N ASP A 91 -23.74 -14.00 -16.52
CA ASP A 91 -24.92 -13.75 -17.37
C ASP A 91 -26.21 -13.40 -16.60
N HIS A 92 -26.14 -13.16 -15.29
CA HIS A 92 -27.29 -12.73 -14.49
C HIS A 92 -26.96 -11.58 -13.56
N ASP A 93 -27.83 -10.57 -13.55
CA ASP A 93 -27.85 -9.48 -12.58
C ASP A 93 -28.98 -9.70 -11.56
N GLU A 94 -28.63 -9.93 -10.31
CA GLU A 94 -29.61 -9.92 -9.22
C GLU A 94 -30.25 -8.54 -9.07
N PRO A 95 -31.48 -8.45 -8.51
CA PRO A 95 -32.09 -7.16 -8.20
C PRO A 95 -31.17 -6.22 -7.39
N GLY A 96 -30.90 -5.04 -7.95
CA GLY A 96 -30.01 -4.05 -7.34
C GLY A 96 -28.52 -4.25 -7.66
N TRP A 97 -28.18 -5.15 -8.58
CA TRP A 97 -26.82 -5.35 -9.09
C TRP A 97 -26.76 -5.09 -10.60
N THR A 98 -25.55 -4.81 -11.06
CA THR A 98 -25.16 -4.87 -12.47
C THR A 98 -23.74 -5.39 -12.57
N HIS A 99 -23.41 -6.13 -13.63
CA HIS A 99 -22.07 -6.65 -13.82
C HIS A 99 -21.37 -6.14 -15.08
N THR A 100 -20.05 -6.18 -14.99
CA THR A 100 -19.15 -6.11 -16.14
C THR A 100 -18.20 -7.31 -16.08
N GLN A 101 -17.65 -7.71 -17.23
CA GLN A 101 -16.65 -8.76 -17.28
C GLN A 101 -15.46 -8.32 -18.13
N SER A 102 -14.25 -8.51 -17.59
CA SER A 102 -12.99 -8.27 -18.30
C SER A 102 -12.15 -9.54 -18.23
N GLY A 103 -11.95 -10.19 -19.38
CA GLY A 103 -11.33 -11.51 -19.46
C GLY A 103 -12.09 -12.53 -18.60
N SER A 104 -11.39 -13.14 -17.65
CA SER A 104 -11.93 -14.12 -16.71
C SER A 104 -12.44 -13.51 -15.40
N THR A 105 -12.57 -12.18 -15.28
CA THR A 105 -13.01 -11.53 -14.03
C THR A 105 -14.38 -10.88 -14.21
N CYS A 106 -15.35 -11.31 -13.42
CA CYS A 106 -16.66 -10.65 -13.30
C CYS A 106 -16.63 -9.67 -12.14
N THR A 107 -17.21 -8.48 -12.35
CA THR A 107 -17.32 -7.44 -11.33
C THR A 107 -18.76 -6.96 -11.25
N TYR A 108 -19.39 -7.21 -10.10
CA TYR A 108 -20.76 -6.83 -9.78
C TYR A 108 -20.76 -5.58 -8.91
N SER A 109 -21.48 -4.57 -9.35
CA SER A 109 -21.63 -3.29 -8.65
C SER A 109 -23.10 -3.04 -8.31
N ARG A 110 -23.35 -2.35 -7.20
CA ARG A 110 -24.70 -2.00 -6.78
C ARG A 110 -25.31 -0.93 -7.68
N THR A 111 -26.57 -1.13 -8.04
CA THR A 111 -27.45 -0.12 -8.66
C THR A 111 -28.43 0.48 -7.64
N SER A 112 -28.52 -0.09 -6.43
CA SER A 112 -29.28 0.42 -5.30
C SER A 112 -28.57 0.17 -3.97
N GLY A 113 -28.83 0.97 -2.93
CA GLY A 113 -28.15 0.86 -1.64
C GLY A 113 -28.30 -0.53 -1.00
N LEU A 114 -27.25 -0.99 -0.31
CA LEU A 114 -27.24 -2.26 0.41
C LEU A 114 -26.38 -2.12 1.68
N THR A 115 -26.99 -2.27 2.85
CA THR A 115 -26.26 -2.24 4.12
C THR A 115 -25.94 -3.66 4.62
N VAL A 116 -24.64 -3.98 4.73
CA VAL A 116 -24.16 -5.20 5.40
C VAL A 116 -23.51 -4.78 6.72
N GLY A 117 -24.25 -4.95 7.82
CA GLY A 117 -23.79 -4.58 9.15
C GLY A 117 -22.52 -5.30 9.59
N VAL A 118 -21.82 -4.75 10.59
CA VAL A 118 -20.68 -5.41 11.22
C VAL A 118 -21.11 -6.78 11.76
N ASN A 119 -20.30 -7.81 11.49
CA ASN A 119 -20.57 -9.23 11.78
C ASN A 119 -21.78 -9.84 11.05
N ALA A 120 -22.45 -9.10 10.16
CA ALA A 120 -23.50 -9.65 9.32
C ALA A 120 -22.89 -10.37 8.11
N SER A 121 -23.58 -11.42 7.66
CA SER A 121 -23.29 -12.08 6.39
C SER A 121 -24.22 -11.59 5.30
N TYR A 122 -23.71 -11.46 4.08
CA TYR A 122 -24.49 -11.24 2.89
C TYR A 122 -24.29 -12.40 1.93
N THR A 123 -25.40 -12.92 1.40
CA THR A 123 -25.41 -13.94 0.36
C THR A 123 -25.60 -13.26 -0.98
N PHE A 124 -24.61 -13.42 -1.84
CA PHE A 124 -24.64 -12.98 -3.22
C PHE A 124 -24.80 -14.18 -4.14
N TYR A 125 -25.71 -14.08 -5.10
CA TYR A 125 -25.89 -15.10 -6.10
C TYR A 125 -25.48 -14.60 -7.49
N TYR A 126 -25.01 -15.51 -8.32
CA TYR A 126 -24.65 -15.23 -9.71
C TYR A 126 -24.89 -16.46 -10.57
N SER A 127 -25.05 -16.29 -11.88
CA SER A 127 -25.00 -17.39 -12.84
C SER A 127 -23.90 -17.17 -13.87
N THR A 128 -23.57 -18.23 -14.59
CA THR A 128 -22.70 -18.14 -15.76
C THR A 128 -23.21 -19.05 -16.87
N ASN A 129 -22.66 -18.89 -18.07
CA ASN A 129 -22.93 -19.77 -19.21
C ASN A 129 -22.30 -21.18 -19.11
N SER A 130 -21.86 -21.63 -17.93
CA SER A 130 -21.22 -22.93 -17.73
C SER A 130 -22.10 -23.91 -16.96
N ASN A 131 -22.21 -25.14 -17.46
CA ASN A 131 -22.86 -26.26 -16.79
C ASN A 131 -21.91 -27.12 -15.94
N THR A 132 -20.66 -26.68 -15.78
CA THR A 132 -19.63 -27.39 -14.98
C THR A 132 -19.49 -26.73 -13.61
N SER A 133 -19.38 -27.52 -12.55
CA SER A 133 -19.17 -26.99 -11.19
C SER A 133 -17.73 -26.54 -10.96
N TRP A 134 -17.55 -25.40 -10.29
CA TRP A 134 -16.24 -24.83 -9.95
C TRP A 134 -16.34 -23.92 -8.72
N THR A 135 -15.22 -23.30 -8.35
CA THR A 135 -15.11 -22.39 -7.21
C THR A 135 -14.54 -21.08 -7.70
N ALA A 136 -15.18 -19.96 -7.37
CA ALA A 136 -14.73 -18.65 -7.85
C ALA A 136 -13.36 -18.32 -7.27
N SER A 137 -12.46 -17.82 -8.11
CA SER A 137 -11.10 -17.44 -7.70
C SER A 137 -11.04 -15.95 -7.37
N ASN A 138 -10.01 -15.52 -6.62
CA ASN A 138 -9.70 -14.10 -6.41
C ASN A 138 -10.91 -13.24 -5.98
N ILE A 139 -11.73 -13.73 -5.05
CA ILE A 139 -12.91 -12.98 -4.59
C ILE A 139 -12.47 -11.73 -3.83
N VAL A 140 -12.84 -10.57 -4.35
CA VAL A 140 -12.64 -9.25 -3.75
C VAL A 140 -13.98 -8.63 -3.45
N ILE A 141 -14.23 -8.32 -2.18
CA ILE A 141 -15.35 -7.46 -1.74
C ILE A 141 -14.77 -6.10 -1.42
N SER A 142 -15.31 -5.05 -2.03
CA SER A 142 -14.91 -3.67 -1.78
C SER A 142 -16.15 -2.82 -1.58
N ASP A 143 -16.05 -1.65 -0.96
CA ASP A 143 -17.20 -0.78 -0.74
C ASP A 143 -16.76 0.70 -0.64
N PRO A 144 -17.46 1.64 -1.31
CA PRO A 144 -17.08 3.06 -1.33
C PRO A 144 -17.01 3.73 0.04
N SER A 145 -17.85 3.30 1.00
CA SER A 145 -17.84 3.81 2.38
C SER A 145 -16.61 3.38 3.18
N CYS A 146 -15.81 2.46 2.62
CA CYS A 146 -14.65 1.88 3.27
C CYS A 146 -13.31 2.46 2.78
N GLY A 147 -13.36 3.41 1.84
CA GLY A 147 -12.16 3.92 1.17
C GLY A 147 -11.58 2.88 0.20
N SER A 148 -11.23 3.36 -1.00
CA SER A 148 -10.68 2.59 -2.12
C SER A 148 -11.67 1.63 -2.83
N THR A 149 -12.43 2.17 -3.77
CA THR A 149 -12.87 1.39 -4.93
C THR A 149 -11.60 0.84 -5.61
N PRO A 150 -11.47 -0.48 -5.82
CA PRO A 150 -10.44 -1.02 -6.67
C PRO A 150 -10.57 -0.36 -8.04
N PRO A 151 -9.47 0.14 -8.62
CA PRO A 151 -9.50 0.69 -9.96
C PRO A 151 -10.03 -0.35 -10.96
N PRO A 152 -10.76 0.06 -12.02
CA PRO A 152 -11.19 -0.87 -13.07
C PRO A 152 -9.99 -1.68 -13.61
N PRO A 153 -10.17 -2.94 -14.01
CA PRO A 153 -9.14 -3.74 -14.67
C PRO A 153 -8.55 -2.95 -15.85
N GLY A 154 -7.25 -2.60 -15.77
CA GLY A 154 -6.55 -1.80 -16.78
C GLY A 154 -6.02 -0.43 -16.34
N SER A 155 -6.22 -0.03 -15.07
CA SER A 155 -5.80 1.31 -14.58
C SER A 155 -4.61 1.32 -13.61
N GLY A 156 -4.09 0.15 -13.20
CA GLY A 156 -2.83 0.04 -12.47
C GLY A 156 -1.58 -0.01 -13.36
N LEU A 157 -0.40 -0.11 -12.75
CA LEU A 157 0.84 -0.54 -13.40
C LEU A 157 0.73 -2.01 -13.85
N THR A 158 1.42 -2.35 -14.94
CA THR A 158 1.67 -3.76 -15.29
C THR A 158 2.52 -4.45 -14.21
N GLU A 159 2.56 -5.78 -14.20
CA GLU A 159 3.38 -6.53 -13.23
C GLU A 159 4.85 -6.09 -13.24
N ASN A 160 5.42 -5.92 -14.43
CA ASN A 160 6.81 -5.48 -14.59
C ASN A 160 7.03 -4.03 -14.16
N GLN A 161 6.12 -3.12 -14.53
CA GLN A 161 6.16 -1.72 -14.06
C GLN A 161 6.05 -1.64 -12.52
N LYS A 162 5.21 -2.48 -11.92
CA LYS A 162 5.08 -2.56 -10.47
C LYS A 162 6.35 -3.11 -9.82
N LYS A 163 6.99 -4.13 -10.40
CA LYS A 163 8.32 -4.61 -9.94
C LYS A 163 9.37 -3.52 -9.98
N VAL A 164 9.42 -2.72 -11.06
CA VAL A 164 10.32 -1.56 -11.17
C VAL A 164 10.03 -0.53 -10.09
N SER A 165 8.75 -0.20 -9.88
CA SER A 165 8.28 0.73 -8.85
C SER A 165 8.71 0.31 -7.44
N GLU A 166 8.44 -0.94 -7.09
CA GLU A 166 8.74 -1.50 -5.78
C GLU A 166 10.24 -1.66 -5.57
N GLY A 167 10.98 -2.03 -6.62
CA GLY A 167 12.44 -2.09 -6.60
C GLY A 167 13.08 -0.73 -6.36
N LEU A 168 12.59 0.33 -7.05
CA LEU A 168 13.10 1.68 -6.83
C LEU A 168 12.78 2.17 -5.42
N THR A 169 11.53 1.99 -4.97
CA THR A 169 11.12 2.30 -3.59
C THR A 169 12.02 1.58 -2.59
N SER A 170 12.29 0.29 -2.79
CA SER A 170 13.12 -0.51 -1.89
C SER A 170 14.57 -0.04 -1.82
N ILE A 171 15.12 0.59 -2.87
CA ILE A 171 16.44 1.21 -2.77
C ILE A 171 16.40 2.32 -1.72
N TRP A 172 15.38 3.18 -1.77
CA TRP A 172 15.23 4.28 -0.81
C TRP A 172 14.92 3.79 0.60
N GLU A 173 14.26 2.65 0.76
CA GLU A 173 13.97 2.12 2.09
C GLU A 173 15.12 1.26 2.66
N ASN A 174 15.84 0.53 1.80
CA ASN A 174 16.70 -0.59 2.21
C ASN A 174 18.06 -0.69 1.47
N ASP A 175 18.43 0.28 0.63
CA ASP A 175 19.65 0.28 -0.20
C ASP A 175 19.80 -0.94 -1.14
N THR A 176 18.66 -1.57 -1.47
CA THR A 176 18.57 -2.73 -2.34
C THR A 176 17.22 -2.78 -3.07
N PRO A 177 17.16 -3.22 -4.34
CA PRO A 177 15.88 -3.45 -5.01
C PRO A 177 15.11 -4.67 -4.49
N VAL A 178 15.71 -5.46 -3.58
CA VAL A 178 15.10 -6.67 -3.02
C VAL A 178 14.14 -6.33 -1.89
N LEU A 179 12.87 -6.68 -2.06
CA LEU A 179 11.85 -6.51 -1.03
C LEU A 179 12.06 -7.44 0.18
N ALA A 180 11.93 -6.87 1.37
CA ALA A 180 12.28 -7.49 2.65
C ALA A 180 11.19 -8.42 3.23
N TYR A 181 10.62 -9.34 2.45
CA TYR A 181 9.50 -10.18 2.91
C TYR A 181 9.79 -11.01 4.18
N ALA A 182 11.03 -11.45 4.39
CA ALA A 182 11.44 -12.24 5.55
C ALA A 182 11.80 -11.40 6.79
N TYR A 183 11.92 -10.08 6.65
CA TYR A 183 12.36 -9.21 7.74
C TYR A 183 11.33 -9.20 8.87
N SER A 184 11.80 -9.21 10.11
CA SER A 184 10.97 -8.98 11.29
C SER A 184 11.84 -8.58 12.47
N GLU A 185 11.51 -7.45 13.09
CA GLU A 185 12.26 -6.88 14.21
C GLU A 185 11.35 -6.04 15.10
N ASN A 186 11.62 -5.98 16.39
CA ASN A 186 11.07 -4.92 17.23
C ASN A 186 12.12 -3.81 17.25
N ILE A 187 11.93 -2.80 16.41
CA ILE A 187 12.84 -1.66 16.26
C ILE A 187 12.68 -0.61 17.37
N GLN A 188 11.86 -0.91 18.39
CA GLN A 188 11.60 -0.07 19.56
C GLN A 188 11.01 1.31 19.22
N ASP A 189 10.25 1.41 18.13
CA ASP A 189 9.57 2.62 17.68
C ASP A 189 8.15 2.78 18.25
N GLY A 190 7.78 1.92 19.20
CA GLY A 190 6.46 1.91 19.84
C GLY A 190 5.37 1.16 19.06
N ARG A 191 5.70 0.48 17.95
CA ARG A 191 4.71 -0.23 17.12
C ARG A 191 4.76 -1.76 17.26
N GLY A 192 5.55 -2.27 18.20
CA GLY A 192 5.75 -3.71 18.40
C GLY A 192 6.70 -4.30 17.35
N TYR A 193 6.37 -5.47 16.80
CA TYR A 193 7.18 -6.06 15.73
C TYR A 193 6.84 -5.45 14.37
N THR A 194 7.84 -4.91 13.67
CA THR A 194 7.82 -4.44 12.28
C THR A 194 8.32 -5.55 11.37
N SER A 195 7.51 -5.97 10.39
CA SER A 195 7.77 -7.18 9.60
C SER A 195 7.43 -7.05 8.12
N GLY A 196 8.18 -7.73 7.27
CA GLY A 196 7.86 -7.92 5.86
C GLY A 196 8.13 -6.72 4.95
N ARG A 197 7.70 -6.86 3.70
CA ARG A 197 8.06 -5.98 2.57
C ARG A 197 7.67 -4.50 2.72
N ALA A 198 6.75 -4.17 3.63
CA ALA A 198 6.25 -2.81 3.85
C ALA A 198 6.34 -2.39 5.34
N GLY A 199 7.04 -3.16 6.17
CA GLY A 199 7.17 -2.86 7.60
C GLY A 199 5.85 -2.99 8.38
N PHE A 200 5.10 -4.07 8.14
CA PHE A 200 3.84 -4.33 8.82
C PHE A 200 4.04 -4.45 10.32
N CYS A 201 3.27 -3.71 11.12
CA CYS A 201 3.47 -3.65 12.55
C CYS A 201 2.37 -4.40 13.32
N THR A 202 2.76 -5.12 14.37
CA THR A 202 1.77 -5.80 15.24
C THR A 202 0.93 -4.79 16.02
N GLY A 203 1.53 -3.66 16.39
CA GLY A 203 0.91 -2.63 17.20
C GLY A 203 -0.09 -1.74 16.48
N THR A 204 -0.03 -1.69 15.14
CA THR A 204 -0.93 -0.89 14.28
C THR A 204 -1.92 -1.75 13.50
N GLY A 205 -1.90 -3.08 13.70
CA GLY A 205 -2.90 -4.00 13.17
C GLY A 205 -2.68 -4.51 11.74
N ASP A 206 -1.77 -3.91 10.97
CA ASP A 206 -1.48 -4.31 9.59
C ASP A 206 -0.72 -5.65 9.51
N ALA A 207 0.17 -5.96 10.46
CA ALA A 207 0.76 -7.31 10.53
C ALA A 207 -0.31 -8.39 10.84
N ILE A 208 -1.35 -8.02 11.59
CA ILE A 208 -2.46 -8.93 11.91
C ILE A 208 -3.23 -9.29 10.66
N GLN A 209 -3.45 -8.32 9.75
CA GLN A 209 -4.11 -8.57 8.46
C GLN A 209 -3.30 -9.53 7.58
N VAL A 210 -1.96 -9.44 7.59
CA VAL A 210 -1.11 -10.41 6.89
C VAL A 210 -1.32 -11.83 7.46
N ILE A 211 -1.37 -11.98 8.79
CA ILE A 211 -1.56 -13.30 9.41
C ILE A 211 -2.98 -13.83 9.19
N GLN A 212 -4.00 -12.98 9.24
CA GLN A 212 -5.38 -13.37 8.90
C GLN A 212 -5.48 -13.87 7.45
N CYS A 213 -4.90 -13.13 6.52
CA CYS A 213 -4.77 -13.52 5.13
C CYS A 213 -4.07 -14.88 4.98
N TYR A 214 -2.98 -15.10 5.72
CA TYR A 214 -2.19 -16.31 5.63
C TYR A 214 -2.89 -17.52 6.24
N ASN A 215 -3.62 -17.33 7.36
CA ASN A 215 -4.47 -18.35 7.96
C ASN A 215 -5.61 -18.79 7.04
N ALA A 216 -6.18 -17.87 6.25
CA ALA A 216 -7.21 -18.20 5.26
C ALA A 216 -6.67 -19.06 4.11
N ARG A 217 -5.36 -19.00 3.82
CA ARG A 217 -4.71 -19.79 2.77
C ARG A 217 -4.10 -21.09 3.29
N ARG A 218 -3.66 -21.12 4.55
CA ARG A 218 -2.87 -22.24 5.10
C ARG A 218 -3.20 -22.54 6.56
N SER A 219 -3.42 -23.82 6.86
CA SER A 219 -3.55 -24.33 8.22
C SER A 219 -2.19 -24.63 8.86
N ALA A 220 -2.16 -24.77 10.19
CA ALA A 220 -0.97 -25.19 10.93
C ALA A 220 -0.44 -26.55 10.45
N ALA A 221 -1.34 -27.52 10.18
CA ALA A 221 -1.00 -28.84 9.69
C ALA A 221 -0.27 -28.81 8.33
N ASN A 222 -0.51 -27.77 7.53
CA ASN A 222 0.13 -27.61 6.22
C ASN A 222 1.41 -26.76 6.28
N GLY A 223 1.85 -26.30 7.45
CA GLY A 223 3.09 -25.55 7.63
C GLY A 223 2.94 -24.06 7.93
N ASN A 224 1.73 -23.58 8.27
CA ASN A 224 1.55 -22.21 8.75
C ASN A 224 2.05 -22.08 10.20
N LEU A 225 3.29 -21.58 10.36
CA LEU A 225 3.90 -21.31 11.67
C LEU A 225 3.27 -20.13 12.40
N MET A 226 2.61 -19.22 11.66
CA MET A 226 2.08 -17.98 12.21
C MET A 226 0.71 -18.15 12.90
N ALA A 227 -0.03 -19.21 12.57
CA ALA A 227 -1.38 -19.47 13.08
C ALA A 227 -1.45 -19.46 14.62
N LYS A 228 -0.42 -19.98 15.30
CA LYS A 228 -0.37 -20.04 16.77
C LYS A 228 -0.37 -18.66 17.46
N TYR A 229 0.03 -17.60 16.76
CA TYR A 229 0.11 -16.25 17.32
C TYR A 229 -1.23 -15.51 17.37
N MET A 230 -2.28 -16.03 16.72
CA MET A 230 -3.58 -15.35 16.63
C MET A 230 -4.21 -14.94 17.98
N PRO A 231 -4.13 -15.74 19.06
CA PRO A 231 -4.64 -15.30 20.37
C PRO A 231 -3.94 -14.05 20.91
N GLY A 232 -2.60 -13.99 20.78
CA GLY A 232 -1.82 -12.82 21.18
C GLY A 232 -2.08 -11.59 20.31
N LEU A 233 -2.14 -11.79 18.98
CA LEU A 233 -2.49 -10.72 18.03
C LEU A 233 -3.91 -10.18 18.29
N THR A 234 -4.87 -11.04 18.62
CA THR A 234 -6.25 -10.63 18.96
C THR A 234 -6.26 -9.75 20.22
N THR A 235 -5.45 -10.11 21.22
CA THR A 235 -5.31 -9.32 22.45
C THR A 235 -4.73 -7.93 22.16
N ILE A 236 -3.66 -7.87 21.35
CA ILE A 236 -3.05 -6.61 20.90
C ILE A 236 -4.09 -5.76 20.14
N ASN A 237 -4.81 -6.35 19.18
CA ASN A 237 -5.82 -5.66 18.39
C ASN A 237 -6.97 -5.12 19.25
N ASN A 238 -7.45 -5.88 20.23
CA ASN A 238 -8.54 -5.43 21.09
C ASN A 238 -8.15 -4.20 21.91
N ARG A 239 -6.90 -4.13 22.39
CA ARG A 239 -6.38 -2.93 23.06
C ARG A 239 -6.20 -1.77 22.09
N PHE A 240 -5.69 -2.04 20.89
CA PHE A 240 -5.63 -1.02 19.84
C PHE A 240 -7.03 -0.42 19.61
N LEU A 241 -8.06 -1.24 19.43
CA LEU A 241 -9.43 -0.79 19.19
C LEU A 241 -10.04 -0.04 20.38
N SER A 242 -9.69 -0.42 21.62
CA SER A 242 -10.22 0.25 22.81
C SER A 242 -9.56 1.60 23.10
N THR A 243 -8.29 1.75 22.70
CA THR A 243 -7.50 2.97 22.98
C THR A 243 -7.41 3.90 21.79
N GLY A 244 -7.58 3.37 20.57
CA GLY A 244 -7.26 4.07 19.33
C GLY A 244 -5.80 4.48 19.27
N GLN A 245 -4.88 3.70 19.84
CA GLN A 245 -3.45 4.00 19.91
C GLN A 245 -2.62 2.78 19.53
N SER A 246 -1.49 3.03 18.87
CA SER A 246 -0.45 2.03 18.57
C SER A 246 -0.05 1.23 19.81
N GLN A 247 0.06 -0.09 19.67
CA GLN A 247 0.33 -1.01 20.78
C GLN A 247 1.79 -1.50 20.76
N PRO A 248 2.66 -1.05 21.67
CA PRO A 248 4.09 -1.36 21.63
C PRO A 248 4.45 -2.77 22.10
N SER A 249 3.55 -3.45 22.82
CA SER A 249 3.86 -4.74 23.46
C SER A 249 4.08 -5.86 22.44
N THR A 250 5.16 -6.63 22.65
CA THR A 250 5.42 -7.91 21.98
C THR A 250 5.19 -9.11 22.89
N SER A 251 4.96 -8.89 24.18
CA SER A 251 4.92 -9.93 25.21
C SER A 251 3.87 -11.00 24.94
N GLU A 252 2.72 -10.63 24.38
CA GLU A 252 1.64 -11.54 24.00
C GLU A 252 2.05 -12.54 22.93
N LEU A 253 3.05 -12.19 22.12
CA LEU A 253 3.59 -13.05 21.07
C LEU A 253 4.81 -13.82 21.57
N ASP A 254 5.65 -13.18 22.37
CA ASP A 254 6.89 -13.76 22.90
C ASP A 254 6.63 -14.98 23.80
N VAL A 255 5.52 -15.00 24.54
CA VAL A 255 5.11 -16.17 25.33
C VAL A 255 4.63 -17.35 24.48
N ILE A 256 4.26 -17.12 23.22
CA ILE A 256 3.79 -18.15 22.27
C ILE A 256 4.98 -18.74 21.49
N GLY A 257 5.96 -17.91 21.15
CA GLY A 257 7.14 -18.33 20.40
C GLY A 257 7.99 -17.18 19.89
N ASN A 258 8.94 -17.50 19.02
CA ASN A 258 9.81 -16.51 18.40
C ASN A 258 9.17 -15.95 17.12
N TRP A 259 8.34 -14.91 17.28
CA TRP A 259 7.64 -14.23 16.18
C TRP A 259 8.54 -13.95 14.98
N ARG A 260 9.71 -13.36 15.23
CA ARG A 260 10.65 -12.93 14.18
C ARG A 260 11.19 -14.10 13.38
N ALA A 261 11.60 -15.16 14.08
CA ALA A 261 12.10 -16.37 13.43
C ALA A 261 11.00 -17.09 12.64
N ASP A 262 9.79 -17.17 13.17
CA ASP A 262 8.67 -17.85 12.50
C ASP A 262 8.17 -17.06 11.27
N TRP A 263 8.16 -15.72 11.35
CA TRP A 263 7.88 -14.85 10.20
C TRP A 263 8.88 -15.09 9.08
N GLY A 264 10.18 -15.00 9.40
CA GLY A 264 11.25 -15.23 8.43
C GLY A 264 11.21 -16.65 7.85
N THR A 265 10.95 -17.65 8.68
CA THR A 265 10.82 -19.06 8.24
C THR A 265 9.63 -19.25 7.30
N SER A 266 8.50 -18.60 7.57
CA SER A 266 7.30 -18.68 6.72
C SER A 266 7.56 -18.17 5.29
N TYR A 267 8.42 -17.16 5.13
CA TYR A 267 8.85 -16.72 3.80
C TYR A 267 9.98 -17.59 3.21
N ASN A 268 10.97 -17.96 4.02
CA ASN A 268 12.16 -18.65 3.54
C ASN A 268 11.88 -20.10 3.12
N ASN A 269 10.87 -20.74 3.70
CA ASN A 269 10.46 -22.10 3.33
C ASN A 269 9.75 -22.11 1.96
N THR A 270 10.24 -22.95 1.04
CA THR A 270 9.76 -23.02 -0.35
C THR A 270 8.30 -23.44 -0.48
N THR A 271 7.78 -24.24 0.44
CA THR A 271 6.39 -24.72 0.44
C THR A 271 5.39 -23.65 0.89
N THR A 272 5.82 -22.70 1.71
CA THR A 272 4.97 -21.65 2.29
C THR A 272 5.19 -20.28 1.66
N ARG A 273 6.34 -20.07 1.00
CA ARG A 273 6.79 -18.78 0.47
C ARG A 273 5.75 -18.08 -0.40
N ALA A 274 5.17 -18.79 -1.36
CA ALA A 274 4.26 -18.19 -2.33
C ALA A 274 3.03 -17.58 -1.66
N ASP A 275 2.40 -18.32 -0.75
CA ASP A 275 1.21 -17.87 -0.02
C ASP A 275 1.52 -16.74 0.95
N PHE A 276 2.65 -16.83 1.67
CA PHE A 276 3.04 -15.79 2.63
C PHE A 276 3.43 -14.49 1.91
N LYS A 277 4.13 -14.60 0.78
CA LYS A 277 4.42 -13.48 -0.12
C LYS A 277 3.13 -12.85 -0.64
N ALA A 278 2.20 -13.66 -1.17
CA ALA A 278 0.94 -13.18 -1.72
C ALA A 278 0.10 -12.42 -0.68
N CYS A 279 0.14 -12.85 0.58
CA CYS A 279 -0.54 -12.14 1.66
C CYS A 279 0.09 -10.80 2.01
N GLN A 280 1.42 -10.75 2.08
CA GLN A 280 2.11 -9.48 2.24
C GLN A 280 1.85 -8.53 1.07
N ASP A 281 1.80 -9.05 -0.17
CA ASP A 281 1.47 -8.25 -1.34
C ASP A 281 0.05 -7.71 -1.30
N GLN A 282 -0.93 -8.56 -0.97
CA GLN A 282 -2.32 -8.15 -0.86
C GLN A 282 -2.50 -7.03 0.16
N VAL A 283 -1.89 -7.14 1.35
CA VAL A 283 -2.00 -6.14 2.40
C VAL A 283 -1.26 -4.85 2.02
N SER A 284 -0.05 -4.96 1.45
CA SER A 284 0.66 -3.79 0.90
C SER A 284 -0.16 -3.07 -0.17
N ASP A 285 -0.85 -3.84 -1.02
CA ASP A 285 -1.67 -3.29 -2.10
C ASP A 285 -2.90 -2.58 -1.58
N GLN A 286 -3.54 -3.13 -0.55
CA GLN A 286 -4.70 -2.55 0.10
C GLN A 286 -4.38 -1.18 0.71
N PHE A 287 -3.22 -1.04 1.36
CA PHE A 287 -2.87 0.20 2.07
C PHE A 287 -2.22 1.26 1.19
N TYR A 288 -1.43 0.86 0.18
CA TYR A 288 -0.56 1.79 -0.51
C TYR A 288 -0.83 1.84 -2.01
N TYR A 289 -0.81 0.68 -2.67
CA TYR A 289 -0.89 0.64 -4.13
C TYR A 289 -2.28 1.01 -4.66
N THR A 290 -3.33 0.37 -4.15
CA THR A 290 -4.71 0.56 -4.61
C THR A 290 -5.17 2.00 -4.38
N PRO A 291 -4.96 2.61 -3.19
CA PRO A 291 -5.25 4.03 -2.98
C PRO A 291 -4.44 4.94 -3.90
N ALA A 292 -3.15 4.66 -4.14
CA ALA A 292 -2.34 5.45 -5.06
C ALA A 292 -2.84 5.40 -6.51
N MET A 293 -3.28 4.23 -6.99
CA MET A 293 -3.86 4.08 -8.33
C MET A 293 -5.22 4.79 -8.43
N ALA A 294 -6.04 4.73 -7.38
CA ALA A 294 -7.30 5.47 -7.33
C ALA A 294 -7.09 6.99 -7.35
N GLU A 295 -6.09 7.50 -6.61
CA GLU A 295 -5.73 8.91 -6.61
C GLU A 295 -5.17 9.33 -7.98
N ALA A 296 -4.33 8.51 -8.62
CA ALA A 296 -3.85 8.74 -9.98
C ALA A 296 -5.01 8.89 -10.98
N ASN A 297 -5.94 7.92 -10.97
CA ASN A 297 -7.10 7.94 -11.85
C ASN A 297 -7.98 9.16 -11.62
N LYS A 298 -8.26 9.52 -10.36
CA LYS A 298 -9.05 10.69 -10.00
C LYS A 298 -8.51 11.96 -10.62
N TRP A 299 -7.19 12.14 -10.62
CA TRP A 299 -6.55 13.36 -11.13
C TRP A 299 -6.16 13.30 -12.60
N GLY A 300 -6.46 12.19 -13.29
CA GLY A 300 -6.18 12.00 -14.71
C GLY A 300 -4.71 11.65 -15.00
N ALA A 301 -3.96 11.18 -14.01
CA ALA A 301 -2.59 10.70 -14.21
C ALA A 301 -2.61 9.27 -14.77
N THR A 302 -2.20 9.12 -16.02
CA THR A 302 -2.35 7.84 -16.75
C THR A 302 -1.04 7.10 -16.92
N SER A 303 0.09 7.81 -16.98
CA SER A 303 1.41 7.23 -17.21
C SER A 303 1.88 6.34 -16.06
N ALA A 304 2.70 5.35 -16.39
CA ALA A 304 3.33 4.49 -15.38
C ALA A 304 4.23 5.30 -14.43
N LEU A 305 4.93 6.30 -14.95
CA LEU A 305 5.79 7.17 -14.15
C LEU A 305 5.01 7.96 -13.08
N SER A 306 3.88 8.59 -13.43
CA SER A 306 3.07 9.34 -12.45
C SER A 306 2.49 8.41 -11.39
N LYS A 307 2.00 7.24 -11.79
CA LYS A 307 1.52 6.18 -10.89
C LYS A 307 2.62 5.68 -9.95
N MET A 308 3.83 5.49 -10.47
CA MET A 308 5.01 5.10 -9.70
C MET A 308 5.37 6.14 -8.64
N ALA A 309 5.37 7.43 -9.01
CA ALA A 309 5.67 8.54 -8.11
C ALA A 309 4.64 8.68 -7.00
N LEU A 310 3.34 8.51 -7.32
CA LEU A 310 2.26 8.49 -6.34
C LEU A 310 2.39 7.29 -5.39
N TYR A 311 2.63 6.08 -5.90
CA TYR A 311 2.76 4.89 -5.07
C TYR A 311 3.92 4.99 -4.06
N ASP A 312 5.10 5.44 -4.51
CA ASP A 312 6.23 5.69 -3.61
C ASP A 312 5.93 6.81 -2.59
N ALA A 313 5.17 7.83 -2.98
CA ALA A 313 4.72 8.85 -2.06
C ALA A 313 3.72 8.32 -1.02
N TYR A 314 2.84 7.39 -1.40
CA TYR A 314 1.91 6.74 -0.45
C TYR A 314 2.66 5.92 0.60
N ILE A 315 3.73 5.24 0.20
CA ILE A 315 4.60 4.50 1.13
C ILE A 315 5.32 5.48 2.08
N ASN A 316 5.82 6.60 1.55
CA ASN A 316 6.64 7.53 2.32
C ASN A 316 5.83 8.52 3.20
N HIS A 317 4.68 8.99 2.71
CA HIS A 317 3.88 10.07 3.31
C HIS A 317 2.52 9.60 3.85
N GLY A 318 2.10 8.37 3.51
CA GLY A 318 0.74 7.91 3.75
C GLY A 318 -0.29 8.65 2.88
N GLU A 319 -1.54 8.18 2.94
CA GLU A 319 -2.62 8.71 2.10
C GLU A 319 -2.93 10.20 2.36
N SER A 320 -3.02 10.61 3.62
CA SER A 320 -3.34 12.00 4.00
C SER A 320 -2.26 12.98 3.53
N GLY A 321 -0.99 12.58 3.67
CA GLY A 321 0.17 13.33 3.16
C GLY A 321 0.11 13.47 1.64
N VAL A 322 -0.15 12.39 0.91
CA VAL A 322 -0.26 12.45 -0.56
C VAL A 322 -1.43 13.30 -1.02
N LYS A 323 -2.61 13.19 -0.40
CA LYS A 323 -3.76 14.05 -0.72
C LYS A 323 -3.46 15.53 -0.49
N SER A 324 -2.66 15.86 0.52
CA SER A 324 -2.20 17.22 0.78
C SER A 324 -1.21 17.71 -0.28
N LEU A 325 -0.27 16.85 -0.69
CA LEU A 325 0.68 17.14 -1.78
C LEU A 325 -0.04 17.38 -3.12
N VAL A 326 -1.02 16.54 -3.46
CA VAL A 326 -1.81 16.69 -4.68
C VAL A 326 -2.61 17.99 -4.66
N ARG A 327 -3.27 18.31 -3.54
CA ARG A 327 -3.99 19.58 -3.38
C ARG A 327 -3.06 20.78 -3.59
N ALA A 328 -1.87 20.74 -2.99
CA ALA A 328 -0.86 21.79 -3.13
C ALA A 328 -0.35 21.91 -4.58
N ALA A 329 -0.19 20.79 -5.28
CA ALA A 329 0.20 20.79 -6.69
C ALA A 329 -0.90 21.39 -7.58
N ASN A 330 -2.15 20.96 -7.40
CA ASN A 330 -3.31 21.49 -8.11
C ASN A 330 -3.47 23.00 -7.90
N ASN A 331 -3.35 23.48 -6.65
CA ASN A 331 -3.39 24.90 -6.33
C ASN A 331 -2.29 25.68 -7.06
N ALA A 332 -1.05 25.17 -7.06
CA ALA A 332 0.08 25.82 -7.73
C ALA A 332 -0.03 25.81 -9.27
N LEU A 333 -0.90 24.97 -9.83
CA LEU A 333 -1.25 24.94 -11.26
C LEU A 333 -2.51 25.75 -11.60
N GLY A 334 -3.06 26.49 -10.64
CA GLY A 334 -4.26 27.32 -10.84
C GLY A 334 -5.58 26.56 -10.72
N ASN A 335 -5.57 25.27 -10.38
CA ASN A 335 -6.77 24.49 -10.10
C ASN A 335 -7.15 24.57 -8.60
N THR A 336 -7.41 25.78 -8.10
CA THR A 336 -7.74 26.02 -6.68
C THR A 336 -9.10 25.43 -6.28
N ALA A 337 -10.01 25.27 -7.23
CA ALA A 337 -11.29 24.62 -7.06
C ALA A 337 -11.20 23.07 -7.01
N GLN A 338 -10.02 22.49 -7.23
CA GLN A 338 -9.78 21.05 -7.17
C GLN A 338 -10.66 20.25 -8.15
N VAL A 339 -10.85 20.79 -9.36
CA VAL A 339 -11.60 20.14 -10.46
C VAL A 339 -10.87 18.87 -10.90
N ALA A 340 -11.59 17.75 -10.93
CA ALA A 340 -11.07 16.45 -11.34
C ALA A 340 -11.63 16.05 -12.74
N PRO A 341 -10.79 15.50 -13.64
CA PRO A 341 -9.34 15.33 -13.50
C PRO A 341 -8.60 16.68 -13.58
N ALA A 342 -7.48 16.80 -12.85
CA ALA A 342 -6.63 17.99 -12.92
C ALA A 342 -5.77 17.98 -14.20
N VAL A 343 -5.29 16.81 -14.61
CA VAL A 343 -4.65 16.62 -15.91
C VAL A 343 -5.71 16.83 -17.00
N GLY A 344 -5.41 17.69 -17.97
CA GLY A 344 -6.30 18.12 -19.04
C GLY A 344 -7.14 19.36 -18.69
N TYR A 345 -7.35 19.66 -17.40
CA TYR A 345 -8.07 20.86 -16.98
C TYR A 345 -7.25 22.13 -17.26
N ASN A 346 -7.85 23.11 -17.95
CA ASN A 346 -7.20 24.39 -18.31
C ASN A 346 -5.79 24.24 -18.92
N GLY A 347 -5.57 23.19 -19.70
CA GLY A 347 -4.27 22.94 -20.37
C GLY A 347 -3.17 22.37 -19.46
N ILE A 348 -3.49 21.96 -18.23
CA ILE A 348 -2.53 21.27 -17.35
C ILE A 348 -2.14 19.93 -18.00
N THR A 349 -0.89 19.81 -18.40
CA THR A 349 -0.35 18.55 -18.94
C THR A 349 0.04 17.62 -17.80
N GLU A 350 0.03 16.30 -18.04
CA GLU A 350 0.49 15.32 -17.05
C GLU A 350 1.94 15.60 -16.61
N SER A 351 2.79 16.06 -17.53
CA SER A 351 4.17 16.44 -17.20
C SER A 351 4.26 17.65 -16.28
N SER A 352 3.47 18.69 -16.53
CA SER A 352 3.41 19.85 -15.63
C SER A 352 2.81 19.50 -14.26
N TRP A 353 1.85 18.57 -14.23
CA TRP A 353 1.25 18.09 -13.00
C TRP A 353 2.25 17.28 -12.17
N LEU A 354 2.91 16.30 -12.77
CA LEU A 354 3.92 15.48 -12.10
C LEU A 354 5.09 16.33 -11.61
N GLN A 355 5.59 17.26 -12.44
CA GLN A 355 6.65 18.19 -12.01
C GLN A 355 6.24 18.93 -10.73
N ARG A 356 5.04 19.50 -10.71
CA ARG A 356 4.59 20.29 -9.57
C ARG A 356 4.36 19.42 -8.33
N PHE A 357 3.83 18.22 -8.50
CA PHE A 357 3.69 17.25 -7.42
C PHE A 357 5.05 16.91 -6.79
N LEU A 358 6.06 16.64 -7.61
CA LEU A 358 7.42 16.35 -7.15
C LEU A 358 8.06 17.55 -6.44
N GLU A 359 7.88 18.77 -6.97
CA GLU A 359 8.34 20.00 -6.29
C GLU A 359 7.70 20.16 -4.91
N LYS A 360 6.38 19.93 -4.77
CA LYS A 360 5.71 20.00 -3.46
C LYS A 360 6.17 18.90 -2.51
N ARG A 361 6.41 17.70 -3.02
CA ARG A 361 6.95 16.59 -2.22
C ARG A 361 8.37 16.90 -1.73
N ARG A 362 9.22 17.45 -2.60
CA ARG A 362 10.56 17.94 -2.24
C ARG A 362 10.47 19.01 -1.14
N ASP A 363 9.59 19.99 -1.28
CA ASP A 363 9.45 21.09 -0.32
C ASP A 363 9.06 20.56 1.08
N VAL A 364 8.14 19.59 1.16
CA VAL A 364 7.75 18.94 2.42
C VAL A 364 8.92 18.20 3.06
N LEU A 365 9.65 17.38 2.29
CA LEU A 365 10.80 16.64 2.80
C LEU A 365 11.95 17.57 3.21
N ALA A 366 12.12 18.71 2.52
CA ALA A 366 13.14 19.70 2.83
C ALA A 366 12.85 20.51 4.10
N ALA A 367 11.58 20.63 4.47
CA ALA A 367 11.17 21.35 5.68
C ALA A 367 11.37 20.53 6.97
N ASP A 368 11.62 19.22 6.86
CA ASP A 368 11.82 18.33 8.02
C ASP A 368 13.25 17.77 8.03
N SER A 369 14.00 18.13 9.07
CA SER A 369 15.39 17.68 9.25
C SER A 369 15.56 16.16 9.32
N THR A 370 14.51 15.42 9.72
CA THR A 370 14.51 13.95 9.74
C THR A 370 14.47 13.37 8.33
N TRP A 371 13.85 14.07 7.38
CA TRP A 371 13.61 13.57 6.02
C TRP A 371 14.52 14.20 4.95
N LEU A 372 15.40 15.11 5.33
CA LEU A 372 16.25 15.87 4.40
C LEU A 372 17.08 14.98 3.46
N GLN A 373 17.51 13.80 3.90
CA GLN A 373 18.26 12.83 3.08
C GLN A 373 17.40 12.03 2.10
N ALA A 374 16.07 12.03 2.25
CA ALA A 374 15.17 11.30 1.38
C ALA A 374 14.88 12.02 0.06
N ILE A 375 15.34 13.26 -0.13
CA ILE A 375 14.95 14.11 -1.27
C ILE A 375 15.48 13.57 -2.61
N ASP A 376 16.62 12.87 -2.62
CA ASP A 376 17.14 12.18 -3.81
C ASP A 376 16.13 11.19 -4.40
N ARG A 377 15.24 10.62 -3.57
CA ARG A 377 14.13 9.76 -4.04
C ARG A 377 13.21 10.50 -5.00
N VAL A 378 12.89 11.75 -4.68
CA VAL A 378 12.01 12.60 -5.49
C VAL A 378 12.72 12.99 -6.79
N ALA A 379 14.03 13.23 -6.71
CA ALA A 379 14.88 13.56 -7.85
C ALA A 379 14.91 12.44 -8.91
N ALA A 380 14.80 11.17 -8.50
CA ALA A 380 14.70 10.04 -9.43
C ALA A 380 13.45 10.10 -10.33
N TYR A 381 12.30 10.48 -9.78
CA TYR A 381 11.09 10.67 -10.60
C TYR A 381 11.21 11.86 -11.54
N GLU A 382 11.84 12.96 -11.09
CA GLU A 382 12.06 14.14 -11.92
C GLU A 382 13.03 13.84 -13.08
N LYS A 383 14.08 13.06 -12.83
CA LYS A 383 14.97 12.56 -13.88
C LYS A 383 14.22 11.73 -14.91
N LEU A 384 13.41 10.77 -14.47
CA LEU A 384 12.62 9.94 -15.38
C LEU A 384 11.64 10.77 -16.21
N ARG A 385 11.08 11.82 -15.61
CA ARG A 385 10.20 12.79 -16.28
C ARG A 385 10.94 13.54 -17.39
N ARG A 386 12.13 14.08 -17.10
CA ARG A 386 12.98 14.79 -18.07
C ARG A 386 13.44 13.90 -19.22
N ARG A 387 13.70 12.62 -18.92
CA ARG A 387 14.07 11.59 -19.91
C ARG A 387 12.89 11.06 -20.73
N GLY A 388 11.66 11.45 -20.40
CA GLY A 388 10.45 10.96 -21.07
C GLY A 388 10.19 9.47 -20.87
N ASN A 389 10.69 8.85 -19.80
CA ASN A 389 10.46 7.43 -19.50
C ASN A 389 9.06 7.21 -18.86
N TRP A 390 8.01 7.69 -19.53
CA TRP A 390 6.64 7.75 -19.02
C TRP A 390 6.02 6.37 -18.79
N ASP A 391 6.40 5.37 -19.59
CA ASP A 391 5.88 4.00 -19.52
C ASP A 391 6.81 3.02 -18.80
N LEU A 392 7.94 3.49 -18.26
CA LEU A 392 9.00 2.66 -17.68
C LEU A 392 9.52 1.58 -18.64
N SER A 393 9.54 1.88 -19.94
CA SER A 393 10.02 0.97 -21.00
C SER A 393 11.55 0.92 -21.08
N ALA A 394 12.24 1.92 -20.52
CA ALA A 394 13.68 1.95 -20.36
C ALA A 394 14.10 1.67 -18.91
N ALA A 395 15.34 1.19 -18.74
CA ALA A 395 15.91 0.93 -17.42
C ALA A 395 15.93 2.19 -16.54
N VAL A 396 15.60 2.00 -15.27
CA VAL A 396 15.58 3.02 -14.22
C VAL A 396 16.88 2.93 -13.41
N ARG A 397 17.47 4.08 -13.10
CA ARG A 397 18.64 4.20 -12.22
C ARG A 397 18.41 5.32 -11.20
N ASN A 398 18.89 5.11 -9.99
CA ASN A 398 18.91 6.11 -8.91
C ASN A 398 20.22 6.92 -8.89
N ASP A 399 20.91 7.04 -10.03
CA ASP A 399 22.11 7.87 -10.23
C ASP A 399 21.73 9.36 -10.39
N VAL A 400 21.10 9.91 -9.36
CA VAL A 400 20.68 11.31 -9.31
C VAL A 400 20.71 11.83 -7.88
N ARG A 401 21.05 13.11 -7.75
CA ARG A 401 20.93 13.86 -6.51
C ARG A 401 19.89 14.95 -6.69
N ALA A 402 19.23 15.35 -5.62
CA ALA A 402 18.29 16.46 -5.61
C ALA A 402 18.95 17.76 -6.13
N SER A 403 20.23 17.97 -5.80
CA SER A 403 21.03 19.10 -6.30
C SER A 403 21.27 19.08 -7.82
N ASP A 404 21.14 17.92 -8.47
CA ASP A 404 21.24 17.82 -9.94
C ASP A 404 19.93 18.25 -10.62
N CYS A 405 18.80 18.20 -9.91
CA CYS A 405 17.47 18.54 -10.44
C CYS A 405 17.04 19.96 -10.11
N TRP A 406 17.36 20.44 -8.91
CA TRP A 406 16.86 21.70 -8.36
C TRP A 406 17.97 22.51 -7.70
N ALA A 407 17.87 23.84 -7.79
CA ALA A 407 18.72 24.73 -7.00
C ALA A 407 18.42 24.57 -5.49
N GLY A 408 19.48 24.60 -4.68
CA GLY A 408 19.38 24.46 -3.23
C GLY A 408 20.53 23.62 -2.65
N SER A 409 20.64 23.62 -1.32
CA SER A 409 21.55 22.72 -0.60
C SER A 409 20.76 21.51 -0.14
N TYR A 410 20.91 20.40 -0.85
CA TYR A 410 20.29 19.12 -0.50
C TYR A 410 21.41 18.13 -0.13
N PRO A 411 21.34 17.46 1.03
CA PRO A 411 22.33 16.46 1.39
C PRO A 411 22.22 15.28 0.44
N PHE A 412 23.38 14.70 0.10
CA PHE A 412 23.41 13.47 -0.66
C PHE A 412 22.98 12.30 0.24
N SER A 413 22.06 11.49 -0.26
CA SER A 413 21.49 10.34 0.45
C SER A 413 22.47 9.17 0.66
N GLY A 414 23.48 9.03 -0.20
CA GLY A 414 24.52 8.00 -0.05
C GLY A 414 24.10 6.59 -0.48
N TYR A 415 22.90 6.38 -1.03
CA TYR A 415 22.45 5.08 -1.50
C TYR A 415 23.31 4.56 -2.66
N THR A 416 23.50 3.25 -2.68
CA THR A 416 24.15 2.51 -3.75
C THR A 416 23.33 2.66 -5.04
N VAL A 417 23.98 3.08 -6.13
CA VAL A 417 23.33 3.13 -7.44
C VAL A 417 23.02 1.72 -7.93
N ARG A 418 21.79 1.51 -8.39
CA ARG A 418 21.29 0.28 -9.01
C ARG A 418 20.69 0.61 -10.38
N ASN A 419 20.74 -0.37 -11.27
CA ASN A 419 20.05 -0.35 -12.55
C ASN A 419 18.93 -1.38 -12.50
N ILE A 420 17.68 -0.96 -12.68
CA ILE A 420 16.50 -1.82 -12.75
C ILE A 420 15.98 -1.80 -14.18
N ASN A 421 16.01 -2.93 -14.86
CA ASN A 421 15.50 -3.08 -16.22
C ASN A 421 13.97 -3.05 -16.23
N ALA A 422 13.37 -2.85 -17.42
CA ALA A 422 11.92 -2.76 -17.56
C ALA A 422 11.17 -4.04 -17.13
N ASP A 423 11.83 -5.19 -17.07
CA ASP A 423 11.28 -6.47 -16.58
C ASP A 423 11.42 -6.65 -15.04
N GLY A 424 12.03 -5.68 -14.35
CA GLY A 424 12.30 -5.71 -12.91
C GLY A 424 13.61 -6.43 -12.51
N THR A 425 14.35 -7.00 -13.47
CA THR A 425 15.71 -7.51 -13.18
C THR A 425 16.65 -6.35 -12.86
N TRP A 426 17.63 -6.56 -11.99
CA TRP A 426 18.50 -5.47 -11.55
C TRP A 426 19.98 -5.86 -11.45
N SER A 427 20.84 -4.84 -11.51
CA SER A 427 22.29 -4.98 -11.37
C SER A 427 22.90 -3.77 -10.65
N THR A 428 24.14 -3.92 -10.18
CA THR A 428 24.97 -2.80 -9.71
C THR A 428 25.87 -2.37 -10.86
N PRO A 429 25.72 -1.16 -11.42
CA PRO A 429 26.58 -0.69 -12.49
C PRO A 429 28.02 -0.49 -11.98
N GLY A 430 29.01 -0.84 -12.81
CA GLY A 430 30.42 -0.66 -12.49
C GLY A 430 30.88 0.81 -12.51
N SER A 431 30.14 1.68 -13.19
CA SER A 431 30.33 3.13 -13.20
C SER A 431 29.01 3.86 -13.46
N TYR A 432 28.90 5.10 -12.97
CA TYR A 432 27.74 5.96 -13.13
C TYR A 432 28.12 7.43 -12.92
N THR A 433 27.31 8.33 -13.46
CA THR A 433 27.42 9.77 -13.27
C THR A 433 26.08 10.29 -12.75
N PHE A 434 26.12 11.02 -11.63
CA PHE A 434 24.93 11.67 -11.11
C PHE A 434 24.44 12.76 -12.07
N SER A 435 23.19 12.66 -12.49
CA SER A 435 22.56 13.59 -13.43
C SER A 435 21.05 13.53 -13.28
N CYS A 436 20.39 14.68 -13.41
CA CYS A 436 18.94 14.77 -13.56
C CYS A 436 18.48 14.78 -15.03
N GLN A 437 19.42 14.84 -15.98
CA GLN A 437 19.16 14.71 -17.42
C GLN A 437 19.08 13.24 -17.84
#